data_AF-A0A3C1X3L8-F1
#
_entry.id   AF-A0A3C1X3L8-F1
#
_cell.length_a   1.000
_cell.length_b   1.000
_cell.length_c   1.000
_cell.angle_alpha   90.00
_cell.angle_beta   90.00
_cell.angle_gamma   90.00
#
_symmetry.space_group_name_H-M   'P 1'
#
loop_
_entity.id
_entity.type
_entity.pdbx_description
1 polymer ?
#
loop_
_entity_poly.entity_id
_entity_poly.type
_entity_poly.pdbx_seq_one_letter_code
_entity_poly.pdbx_strand_id
1 'polypeptide(L)' 'MGALDLLVVATHPDDAEISLGGLIALSIRQNLRVGVLDLTSGEPT' A
#
# COMPACT_ATOMS: atom_id res chain seq x y z
N MET A 1 -15.05 -10.73 3.95
CA MET A 1 -13.98 -10.02 3.20
C MET A 1 -13.10 -11.08 2.55
N GLY A 2 -12.86 -11.03 1.24
CA GLY A 2 -11.93 -11.97 0.58
C GLY A 2 -10.45 -11.71 0.95
N ALA A 3 -9.53 -12.54 0.47
CA ALA A 3 -8.09 -12.31 0.63
C ALA A 3 -7.62 -11.07 -0.17
N LEU A 4 -6.46 -10.51 0.20
CA LEU A 4 -5.72 -9.55 -0.63
C LEU A 4 -4.80 -10.32 -1.56
N ASP A 5 -4.69 -9.85 -2.80
CA ASP A 5 -3.71 -10.36 -3.77
C ASP A 5 -2.34 -9.69 -3.57
N LEU A 6 -2.34 -8.45 -3.07
CA LEU A 6 -1.14 -7.68 -2.76
C LEU A 6 -1.34 -6.91 -1.44
N LEU A 7 -0.38 -7.02 -0.54
CA LEU A 7 -0.28 -6.18 0.66
C LEU A 7 1.07 -5.44 0.62
N VAL A 8 1.00 -4.11 0.60
CA VAL A 8 2.18 -3.24 0.74
C VAL A 8 2.29 -2.85 2.21
N VAL A 9 3.47 -3.06 2.79
CA VAL A 9 3.76 -2.67 4.18
C VAL A 9 4.79 -1.55 4.15
N ALA A 10 4.45 -0.43 4.77
CA ALA A 10 5.24 0.80 4.73
C ALA A 10 5.42 1.38 6.14
N THR A 11 6.47 2.16 6.36
CA THR A 11 6.80 2.63 7.73
C THR A 11 5.94 3.82 8.11
N HIS A 12 5.83 4.81 7.24
CA HIS A 12 5.05 6.03 7.43
C HIS A 12 3.98 6.15 6.35
N PRO A 13 2.90 6.91 6.60
CA PRO A 13 1.96 7.29 5.55
C PRO A 13 2.72 8.02 4.45
N ASP A 14 2.43 7.72 3.18
CA ASP A 14 3.08 8.20 1.94
C ASP A 14 4.23 7.33 1.37
N ASP A 15 4.90 6.53 2.19
CA ASP A 15 6.05 5.71 1.76
C ASP A 15 5.64 4.74 0.62
N ALA A 16 4.44 4.15 0.73
CA ALA A 16 3.90 3.22 -0.26
C ALA A 16 3.60 3.90 -1.60
N GLU A 17 3.00 5.09 -1.58
CA GLU A 17 2.66 5.88 -2.75
C GLU A 17 3.90 6.38 -3.48
N ILE A 18 4.89 6.87 -2.73
CA ILE A 18 6.16 7.39 -3.28
C ILE A 18 6.97 6.26 -3.91
N SER A 19 7.09 5.13 -3.21
CA SER A 19 7.96 4.03 -3.64
C SER A 19 7.30 3.14 -4.70
N LEU A 20 5.99 2.93 -4.59
CA LEU A 20 5.28 1.87 -5.32
C LEU A 20 3.94 2.33 -5.94
N GLY A 21 3.63 3.62 -5.97
CA GLY A 21 2.34 4.12 -6.46
C GLY A 21 1.99 3.65 -7.89
N GLY A 22 2.99 3.58 -8.78
CA GLY A 22 2.82 3.05 -10.13
C GLY A 22 2.44 1.55 -10.15
N LEU A 23 3.06 0.75 -9.28
CA LEU A 23 2.75 -0.68 -9.16
C LEU A 23 1.35 -0.88 -8.56
N ILE A 24 1.02 -0.15 -7.49
CA ILE A 24 -0.30 -0.18 -6.86
C ILE A 24 -1.39 0.13 -7.90
N ALA A 25 -1.21 1.21 -8.67
CA ALA A 25 -2.15 1.60 -9.72
C ALA A 25 -2.27 0.53 -10.82
N LEU A 26 -1.14 -0.06 -11.24
CA LEU A 26 -1.13 -1.15 -12.23
C LEU A 26 -1.88 -2.39 -11.72
N SER A 27 -1.62 -2.82 -10.49
CA SER A 27 -2.28 -3.96 -9.86
C SER A 27 -3.79 -3.77 -9.75
N ILE A 28 -4.25 -2.58 -9.35
CA ILE A 28 -5.68 -2.24 -9.32
C ILE A 28 -6.28 -2.31 -10.73
N ARG A 29 -5.58 -1.80 -11.76
CA ARG A 29 -6.04 -1.89 -13.16
C ARG A 29 -6.11 -3.32 -13.69
N GLN A 30 -5.39 -4.26 -13.06
CA GLN A 30 -5.45 -5.68 -13.34
C GLN A 30 -6.52 -6.41 -12.49
N ASN A 31 -7.39 -5.67 -11.80
CA ASN A 31 -8.42 -6.18 -10.89
C ASN A 31 -7.86 -6.96 -9.68
N LEU A 32 -6.61 -6.72 -9.29
CA LEU A 32 -6.05 -7.27 -8.06
C LEU A 32 -6.54 -6.46 -6.86
N ARG A 33 -6.83 -7.16 -5.76
CA ARG A 33 -7.21 -6.55 -4.51
C ARG A 33 -5.98 -6.17 -3.70
N VAL A 34 -5.69 -4.87 -3.66
CA VAL A 34 -4.51 -4.31 -3.00
C VAL A 34 -4.88 -3.74 -1.63
N GLY A 35 -4.06 -3.98 -0.62
CA GLY A 35 -4.08 -3.28 0.66
C GLY A 35 -2.75 -2.59 0.95
N VAL A 36 -2.79 -1.49 1.70
CA VAL A 36 -1.61 -0.78 2.22
C VAL A 36 -1.71 -0.77 3.74
N LEU A 37 -0.60 -1.07 4.41
CA LEU A 37 -0.47 -1.02 5.86
C LEU A 37 0.69 -0.10 6.23
N ASP A 38 0.34 1.03 6.86
CA ASP A 38 1.32 1.92 7.46
C ASP A 38 1.56 1.50 8.92
N LEU A 39 2.82 1.31 9.30
CA LEU A 39 3.19 0.85 10.64
C LEU A 39 3.13 1.96 11.69
N THR A 40 3.21 3.22 11.25
CA THR A 40 3.15 4.41 12.10
C THR A 40 2.17 5.41 11.54
N SER A 41 1.74 6.36 12.38
CA SER A 41 0.95 7.52 11.92
C SER A 41 1.82 8.61 11.28
N GLY A 42 3.15 8.44 11.23
CA GLY A 42 4.08 9.49 10.80
C GLY A 42 4.32 10.59 11.84
N GLU A 43 3.69 10.51 13.01
CA GLU A 43 3.94 11.46 14.10
C GLU A 43 5.34 11.20 14.72
N PRO A 44 6.10 12.26 15.06
CA PRO A 44 7.40 12.09 15.70
C PRO A 44 7.25 11.38 17.04
N THR A 45 8.05 10.33 17.23
CA THR A 45 8.20 9.59 18.50
C THR A 45 8.98 10.37 19.54
#